data_AF-A0AAD7LBR8-F1
#
_entry.id   AF-A0AAD7LBR8-F1
#
_cell.length_a   1.000
_cell.length_b   1.000
_cell.length_c   1.000
_cell.angle_alpha   90.00
_cell.angle_beta   90.00
_cell.angle_gamma   90.00
#
_symmetry.space_group_name_H-M   'P 1'
#
loop_
_entity.id
_entity.type
_entity.pdbx_description
1 polymer ?
#
loop_
_entity_poly.entity_id
_entity_poly.type
_entity_poly.pdbx_seq_one_letter_code
_entity_poly.pdbx_strand_id
1 'polypeptide(L)'
;MIVLIWMASLNDEISWFKREASKCGVPLTDIIPQKTNENYCRFLESLMSPDVEYTVVITAFWAIEAVYQESFAHCLEEDSKIPPELLETCERWGNKGFGEYCQSLERITERQLQKASGDVLTKAEVVLLYVYEHEVEFWNMSSGGT
;
A
#
# COMPACT_ATOMS: atom_id res chain seq x y z
N MET A 1 8.75 5.60 -15.68
CA MET A 1 8.63 6.96 -15.12
C MET A 1 7.68 7.02 -13.92
N ILE A 2 6.65 6.17 -13.83
CA ILE A 2 5.68 6.13 -12.70
C ILE A 2 6.33 5.76 -11.35
N VAL A 3 7.20 4.74 -11.30
CA VAL A 3 7.89 4.32 -10.06
C VAL A 3 8.79 5.43 -9.48
N LEU A 4 9.43 6.24 -10.32
CA LEU A 4 10.28 7.36 -9.87
C LEU A 4 9.46 8.52 -9.30
N ILE A 5 8.29 8.78 -9.89
CA ILE A 5 7.34 9.79 -9.40
C ILE A 5 6.81 9.35 -8.02
N TRP A 6 6.54 8.06 -7.84
CA TRP A 6 6.16 7.50 -6.55
C TRP A 6 7.26 7.59 -5.48
N MET A 7 8.52 7.27 -5.84
CA MET A 7 9.63 7.44 -4.90
C MET A 7 9.82 8.90 -4.46
N ALA A 8 9.47 9.87 -5.31
CA ALA A 8 9.44 11.27 -4.92
C ALA A 8 8.29 11.58 -3.95
N SER A 9 7.09 11.04 -4.16
CA SER A 9 5.94 11.24 -3.26
C SER A 9 6.12 10.58 -1.89
N LEU A 10 6.90 9.50 -1.79
CA LEU A 10 7.24 8.87 -0.50
C LEU A 10 7.94 9.83 0.46
N ASN A 11 8.81 10.71 -0.03
CA ASN A 11 9.49 11.68 0.83
C ASN A 11 8.49 12.67 1.46
N ASP A 12 7.50 13.09 0.68
CA ASP A 12 6.42 13.96 1.15
C ASP A 12 5.50 13.22 2.13
N GLU A 13 5.30 11.92 1.94
CA GLU A 13 4.51 11.05 2.82
C GLU A 13 5.19 10.82 4.16
N ILE A 14 6.49 10.49 4.18
CA ILE A 14 7.27 10.39 5.42
C ILE A 14 7.25 11.73 6.17
N SER A 15 7.36 12.84 5.45
CA SER A 15 7.28 14.18 6.03
C SER A 15 5.91 14.48 6.62
N TRP A 16 4.84 13.98 5.99
CA TRP A 16 3.47 14.06 6.50
C TRP A 16 3.28 13.22 7.78
N PHE A 17 3.70 11.95 7.78
CA PHE A 17 3.62 11.08 8.96
C PHE A 17 4.34 11.69 10.18
N LYS A 18 5.50 12.32 9.99
CA LYS A 18 6.22 13.02 11.07
C LYS A 18 5.43 14.19 11.65
N ARG A 19 4.70 14.94 10.80
CA ARG A 19 3.84 16.04 11.27
C ARG A 19 2.64 15.51 12.03
N GLU A 20 1.97 14.49 11.51
CA GLU A 20 0.81 13.88 12.19
C GLU A 20 1.19 13.26 13.53
N ALA A 21 2.30 12.53 13.60
CA ALA A 21 2.81 11.99 14.85
C ALA A 21 3.08 13.10 15.88
N SER A 22 3.65 14.23 15.45
CA SER A 22 3.87 15.39 16.32
C SER A 22 2.56 16.06 16.75
N LYS A 23 1.54 16.16 15.88
CA LYS A 23 0.22 16.72 16.21
C LYS A 23 -0.51 15.84 17.23
N CYS A 24 -0.44 14.53 17.07
CA CYS A 24 -1.08 13.54 17.93
C CYS A 24 -0.28 13.24 19.22
N GLY A 25 0.90 13.84 19.40
CA GLY A 25 1.76 13.59 20.56
C GLY A 25 2.37 12.19 20.60
N VAL A 26 2.51 11.52 19.46
CA VAL A 26 3.04 10.16 19.32
C VAL A 26 4.54 10.23 18.99
N PRO A 27 5.45 9.82 19.90
CA PRO A 27 6.87 9.77 19.62
C PRO A 27 7.20 8.57 18.72
N LEU A 28 7.51 8.82 17.44
CA LEU A 28 7.85 7.76 16.47
C LEU A 28 9.07 6.91 16.86
N THR A 29 9.97 7.42 17.70
CA THR A 29 11.17 6.71 18.16
C THR A 29 10.87 5.58 19.15
N ASP A 30 9.74 5.66 19.83
CA ASP A 30 9.39 4.77 20.93
C ASP A 30 8.32 3.74 20.51
N ILE A 31 7.89 3.78 19.25
CA ILE A 31 6.95 2.83 18.68
C ILE A 31 7.68 1.51 18.44
N ILE A 32 7.26 0.47 19.16
CA ILE A 32 7.72 -0.89 18.93
C ILE A 32 6.88 -1.47 17.77
N PRO A 33 7.50 -1.90 16.66
CA PRO A 33 6.77 -2.54 15.57
C PRO A 33 6.06 -3.79 16.09
N GLN A 34 4.76 -3.92 15.78
CA GLN A 34 4.04 -5.15 16.10
C GLN A 34 4.50 -6.29 15.19
N LYS A 35 4.21 -7.53 15.61
CA LYS A 35 4.65 -8.71 14.86
C LYS A 35 4.16 -8.73 13.41
N THR A 36 2.94 -8.23 13.18
CA THR A 36 2.36 -8.05 11.85
C THR A 36 3.23 -7.15 10.97
N ASN A 37 3.68 -6.00 11.48
CA ASN A 37 4.54 -5.08 10.75
C ASN A 37 5.88 -5.74 10.38
N GLU A 38 6.51 -6.43 11.33
CA GLU A 38 7.76 -7.15 11.07
C GLU A 38 7.60 -8.22 9.99
N ASN A 39 6.49 -8.96 10.02
CA ASN A 39 6.21 -10.01 9.06
C ASN A 39 5.98 -9.42 7.67
N TYR A 40 5.22 -8.34 7.58
CA TYR A 40 4.99 -7.66 6.31
C TYR A 40 6.29 -7.10 5.74
N CYS A 41 7.12 -6.43 6.55
CA CYS A 41 8.44 -5.96 6.11
C CYS A 41 9.32 -7.11 5.60
N ARG A 42 9.37 -8.25 6.31
CA ARG A 42 10.15 -9.42 5.87
C ARG A 42 9.65 -9.99 4.55
N PHE A 43 8.33 -10.00 4.33
CA PHE A 43 7.73 -10.39 3.06
C PHE A 43 8.17 -9.43 1.93
N LEU A 44 8.10 -8.11 2.16
CA LEU A 44 8.57 -7.13 1.17
C LEU A 44 10.06 -7.28 0.87
N GLU A 45 10.90 -7.50 1.88
CA GLU A 45 12.34 -7.78 1.69
C GLU A 45 12.57 -9.03 0.83
N SER A 46 11.74 -10.07 0.99
CA SER A 46 11.85 -11.29 0.17
C SER A 46 11.59 -11.03 -1.32
N LEU A 47 10.73 -10.06 -1.65
CA LEU A 47 10.42 -9.65 -3.01
C LEU A 47 11.52 -8.79 -3.65
N MET A 48 12.46 -8.27 -2.85
CA MET A 48 13.59 -7.48 -3.34
C MET A 48 14.75 -8.34 -3.87
N SER A 49 14.66 -9.66 -3.74
CA SER A 49 15.68 -10.57 -4.28
C SER A 49 15.72 -10.46 -5.82
N PRO A 50 16.93 -10.43 -6.43
CA PRO A 50 17.07 -10.39 -7.88
C PRO A 50 16.54 -11.66 -8.57
N ASP A 51 16.29 -12.72 -7.81
CA ASP A 51 15.75 -13.99 -8.33
C ASP A 51 14.22 -13.96 -8.50
N VAL A 52 13.54 -12.91 -8.01
CA VAL A 52 12.09 -12.76 -8.14
C VAL A 52 11.75 -12.10 -9.48
N GLU A 53 10.80 -12.67 -10.20
CA GLU A 53 10.41 -12.17 -11.51
C GLU A 53 9.72 -10.80 -11.40
N TYR A 54 10.05 -9.90 -12.32
CA TYR A 54 9.47 -8.55 -12.35
C TYR A 54 7.94 -8.54 -12.32
N THR A 55 7.30 -9.49 -13.01
CA THR A 55 5.83 -9.65 -13.02
C THR A 55 5.27 -9.91 -11.62
N VAL A 56 5.98 -10.66 -10.78
CA VAL A 56 5.58 -10.96 -9.41
C VAL A 56 5.71 -9.70 -8.55
N VAL A 57 6.84 -9.00 -8.66
CA VAL A 57 7.10 -7.77 -7.90
C VAL A 57 6.11 -6.66 -8.26
N ILE A 58 5.83 -6.45 -9.55
CA ILE A 58 4.89 -5.39 -9.98
C ILE A 58 3.44 -5.73 -9.59
N THR A 59 3.09 -7.02 -9.49
CA THR A 59 1.79 -7.46 -8.97
C THR A 59 1.64 -7.12 -7.49
N ALA A 60 2.66 -7.42 -6.67
CA ALA A 60 2.66 -7.03 -5.27
C ALA A 60 2.54 -5.52 -5.10
N PHE A 61 3.35 -4.76 -5.86
CA PHE A 61 3.37 -3.31 -5.78
C PHE A 61 2.03 -2.68 -6.13
N TRP A 62 1.39 -3.12 -7.23
CA TRP A 62 0.04 -2.66 -7.57
C TRP A 62 -0.97 -3.01 -6.48
N ALA A 63 -0.93 -4.23 -5.94
CA ALA A 63 -1.91 -4.68 -4.94
C ALA A 63 -1.86 -3.85 -3.65
N ILE A 64 -0.66 -3.51 -3.16
CA ILE A 64 -0.46 -2.67 -1.97
C ILE A 64 -1.11 -1.29 -2.17
N GLU A 65 -0.80 -0.64 -3.30
CA GLU A 65 -1.32 0.69 -3.62
C GLU A 65 -2.85 0.67 -3.83
N ALA A 66 -3.35 -0.36 -4.52
CA ALA A 66 -4.77 -0.53 -4.80
C ALA A 66 -5.59 -0.74 -3.52
N VAL A 67 -5.10 -1.49 -2.54
CA VAL A 67 -5.79 -1.69 -1.25
C VAL A 67 -5.96 -0.36 -0.52
N TYR A 68 -4.94 0.48 -0.49
CA TYR A 68 -5.04 1.82 0.09
C TYR A 68 -6.04 2.68 -0.70
N GLN A 69 -5.96 2.67 -2.02
CA GLN A 69 -6.86 3.48 -2.85
C GLN A 69 -8.32 3.09 -2.65
N GLU A 70 -8.64 1.79 -2.63
CA GLU A 70 -10.00 1.27 -2.43
C GLU A 70 -10.51 1.59 -1.03
N SER A 71 -9.65 1.42 0.00
CA SER A 71 -10.00 1.69 1.40
C SER A 71 -10.38 3.16 1.64
N PHE A 72 -9.79 4.08 0.88
CA PHE A 72 -10.04 5.52 0.95
C PHE A 72 -10.86 6.06 -0.23
N ALA A 73 -11.32 5.27 -1.19
CA ALA A 73 -11.99 5.80 -2.38
C ALA A 73 -13.29 6.56 -2.02
N HIS A 74 -14.09 5.96 -1.14
CA HIS A 74 -15.40 6.47 -0.74
C HIS A 74 -15.34 7.50 0.39
N CYS A 75 -14.14 7.76 0.90
CA CYS A 75 -13.99 8.66 2.02
C CYS A 75 -14.27 10.12 1.60
N LEU A 76 -14.10 10.49 0.34
CA LEU A 76 -14.34 11.87 -0.11
C LEU A 76 -15.75 12.10 -0.68
N GLU A 77 -16.65 11.13 -0.55
CA GLU A 77 -18.05 11.25 -1.01
C GLU A 77 -18.86 12.17 -0.09
N GLU A 78 -19.88 12.84 -0.64
CA GLU A 78 -20.66 13.90 0.03
C GLU A 78 -21.40 13.42 1.29
N ASP A 79 -21.65 12.11 1.39
CA ASP A 79 -22.34 11.42 2.48
C ASP A 79 -21.41 10.71 3.48
N SER A 80 -20.09 10.87 3.32
CA SER A 80 -19.11 10.33 4.26
C SER A 80 -19.19 10.99 5.64
N LYS A 81 -19.07 10.17 6.70
CA LYS A 81 -19.10 10.63 8.11
C LYS A 81 -17.71 10.65 8.71
N ILE A 82 -16.76 11.22 7.98
CA ILE A 82 -15.36 11.18 8.39
C ILE A 82 -15.10 12.21 9.48
N PRO A 83 -14.42 11.81 10.56
CA PRO A 83 -13.94 12.76 11.55
C PRO A 83 -13.00 13.80 10.90
N PRO A 84 -13.12 15.11 11.18
CA PRO A 84 -12.29 16.14 10.56
C PRO A 84 -10.77 15.88 10.66
N GLU A 85 -10.32 15.20 11.72
CA GLU A 85 -8.93 14.80 11.92
C GLU A 85 -8.41 13.78 10.89
N LEU A 86 -9.29 12.99 10.27
CA LEU A 86 -8.93 12.00 9.26
C LEU A 86 -9.10 12.52 7.83
N LEU A 87 -9.55 13.76 7.63
CA LEU A 87 -9.79 14.31 6.29
C LEU A 87 -8.50 14.38 5.47
N GLU A 88 -7.37 14.79 6.05
CA GLU A 88 -6.08 14.87 5.34
C GLU A 88 -5.56 13.48 4.91
N THR A 89 -5.83 12.45 5.73
CA THR A 89 -5.55 11.03 5.40
C THR A 89 -6.39 10.60 4.21
N CYS A 90 -7.68 10.91 4.25
CA CYS A 90 -8.67 10.64 3.22
C CYS A 90 -8.33 11.31 1.88
N GLU A 91 -7.91 12.57 1.91
CA GLU A 91 -7.44 13.29 0.73
C GLU A 91 -6.17 12.68 0.13
N ARG A 92 -5.31 12.02 0.92
CA ARG A 92 -4.03 11.51 0.42
C ARG A 92 -4.16 10.27 -0.45
N TRP A 93 -5.00 9.32 -0.03
CA TRP A 93 -5.20 8.05 -0.73
C TRP A 93 -6.56 7.96 -1.45
N GLY A 94 -7.54 8.79 -1.09
CA GLY A 94 -8.85 8.84 -1.73
C GLY A 94 -8.96 9.80 -2.91
N ASN A 95 -7.95 10.65 -3.15
CA ASN A 95 -8.02 11.61 -4.24
C ASN A 95 -7.93 10.95 -5.62
N LYS A 96 -8.50 11.64 -6.61
CA LYS A 96 -8.51 11.20 -8.01
C LYS A 96 -7.11 10.94 -8.59
N GLY A 97 -6.11 11.73 -8.20
CA GLY A 97 -4.74 11.58 -8.68
C GLY A 97 -4.10 10.26 -8.24
N PHE A 98 -4.34 9.85 -6.99
CA PHE A 98 -3.90 8.54 -6.49
C PHE A 98 -4.65 7.38 -7.16
N GLY A 99 -5.94 7.56 -7.43
CA GLY A 99 -6.73 6.63 -8.27
C GLY A 99 -6.16 6.46 -9.69
N GLU A 100 -5.83 7.56 -10.37
CA GLU A 100 -5.22 7.53 -11.71
C GLU A 100 -3.82 6.87 -11.69
N TYR A 101 -3.08 7.04 -10.61
CA TYR A 101 -1.80 6.36 -10.37
C TYR A 101 -1.98 4.85 -10.24
N CYS A 102 -2.91 4.38 -9.40
CA CYS A 102 -3.19 2.96 -9.20
C CYS A 102 -3.67 2.29 -10.50
N GLN A 103 -4.57 2.94 -11.26
CA GLN A 103 -4.99 2.46 -12.58
C GLN A 103 -3.83 2.39 -13.59
N SER A 104 -2.87 3.30 -13.49
CA SER A 104 -1.69 3.28 -14.35
C SER A 104 -0.77 2.11 -14.00
N LEU A 105 -0.63 1.78 -12.71
CA LEU A 105 0.08 0.59 -12.25
C LEU A 105 -0.63 -0.69 -12.69
N GLU A 106 -1.95 -0.76 -12.53
CA GLU A 106 -2.78 -1.89 -12.94
C GLU A 106 -2.52 -2.25 -14.41
N ARG A 107 -2.59 -1.26 -15.31
CA ARG A 107 -2.32 -1.44 -16.74
C ARG A 107 -0.92 -1.96 -17.04
N ILE A 108 0.08 -1.61 -16.21
CA ILE A 108 1.45 -2.13 -16.37
C ILE A 108 1.48 -3.59 -15.91
N THR A 109 0.90 -3.89 -14.76
CA THR A 109 0.80 -5.23 -14.18
C THR A 109 0.08 -6.18 -15.13
N GLU A 110 -1.09 -5.82 -15.64
CA GLU A 110 -1.85 -6.61 -16.61
C GLU A 110 -1.02 -6.93 -17.87
N ARG A 111 -0.29 -5.95 -18.41
CA ARG A 111 0.57 -6.15 -19.58
C ARG A 111 1.71 -7.13 -19.30
N GLN A 112 2.23 -7.19 -18.08
CA GLN A 112 3.25 -8.16 -17.69
C GLN A 112 2.64 -9.55 -17.50
N LEU A 113 1.50 -9.63 -16.83
CA LEU A 113 0.77 -10.89 -16.62
C LEU A 113 0.38 -11.54 -17.95
N GLN A 114 -0.11 -10.77 -18.93
CA GLN A 114 -0.44 -11.29 -20.27
C GLN A 114 0.74 -11.94 -21.01
N LYS A 115 1.98 -11.61 -20.64
CA LYS A 115 3.21 -12.13 -21.27
C LYS A 115 3.90 -13.19 -20.43
N ALA A 116 3.42 -13.42 -19.21
CA ALA A 116 4.06 -14.32 -18.26
C ALA A 116 3.82 -15.79 -18.62
N SER A 117 4.75 -16.65 -18.22
CA SER A 117 4.54 -18.09 -18.26
C SER A 117 3.55 -18.53 -17.19
N GLY A 118 3.00 -19.74 -17.31
CA GLY A 118 2.07 -20.28 -16.31
C GLY A 118 2.65 -20.33 -14.89
N ASP A 119 3.92 -20.69 -14.74
CA ASP A 119 4.61 -20.68 -13.43
C ASP A 119 4.67 -19.27 -12.81
N VAL A 120 5.00 -18.27 -13.62
CA VAL A 120 5.08 -16.87 -13.16
C VAL A 120 3.69 -16.32 -12.82
N LEU A 121 2.64 -16.73 -13.54
CA LEU A 121 1.25 -16.39 -13.21
C LEU A 121 0.85 -16.96 -11.85
N THR A 122 1.14 -18.24 -11.60
CA THR A 122 0.85 -18.86 -10.30
C THR A 122 1.62 -18.18 -9.16
N LYS A 123 2.89 -17.83 -9.37
CA LYS A 123 3.67 -17.07 -8.38
C LYS A 123 3.07 -15.68 -8.11
N ALA A 124 2.66 -14.97 -9.17
CA ALA A 124 2.05 -13.65 -9.03
C ALA A 124 0.71 -13.71 -8.27
N GLU A 125 -0.11 -14.73 -8.52
CA GLU A 125 -1.35 -14.97 -7.78
C GLU A 125 -1.09 -15.28 -6.30
N VAL A 126 -0.11 -16.15 -5.99
CA VAL A 126 0.27 -16.44 -4.61
C VAL A 126 0.74 -15.17 -3.88
N VAL A 127 1.54 -14.34 -4.55
CA VAL A 127 2.02 -13.07 -3.98
C VAL A 127 0.89 -12.07 -3.78
N LEU A 128 -0.09 -12.02 -4.69
CA LEU A 128 -1.30 -11.21 -4.52
C LEU A 128 -2.07 -11.61 -3.25
N LEU A 129 -2.26 -12.91 -3.03
CA LEU A 129 -2.92 -13.43 -1.83
C LEU A 129 -2.15 -13.07 -0.56
N TYR A 130 -0.82 -13.22 -0.56
CA TYR A 130 0.00 -12.83 0.59
C TYR A 130 -0.06 -11.34 0.90
N VAL A 131 -0.13 -10.47 -0.12
CA VAL A 131 -0.36 -9.03 0.10
C VAL A 131 -1.69 -8.83 0.83
N TYR A 132 -2.78 -9.43 0.34
CA TYR A 132 -4.09 -9.27 0.98
C TYR A 132 -4.16 -9.85 2.39
N GLU A 133 -3.52 -10.98 2.66
CA GLU A 133 -3.41 -11.52 4.01
C GLU A 133 -2.69 -10.55 4.95
N HIS A 134 -1.56 -9.99 4.52
CA HIS A 134 -0.82 -8.99 5.30
C HIS A 134 -1.59 -7.68 5.49
N GLU A 135 -2.30 -7.20 4.47
CA GLU A 135 -3.16 -6.02 4.59
C GLU A 135 -4.26 -6.27 5.62
N VAL A 136 -4.97 -7.40 5.56
CA VAL A 136 -6.01 -7.75 6.56
C VAL A 136 -5.44 -7.79 7.98
N GLU A 137 -4.29 -8.43 8.18
CA GLU A 137 -3.62 -8.44 9.48
C GLU A 137 -3.24 -7.03 9.93
N PHE A 138 -2.76 -6.18 9.01
CA PHE A 138 -2.39 -4.79 9.29
C PHE A 138 -3.60 -3.96 9.69
N TRP A 139 -4.73 -4.06 8.99
CA TRP A 139 -5.95 -3.35 9.36
C TRP A 139 -6.50 -3.83 10.72
N ASN A 140 -6.39 -5.13 11.01
CA ASN A 140 -6.82 -5.71 12.29
C ASN A 140 -6.01 -5.20 13.50
N MET A 141 -4.75 -4.78 13.28
CA MET A 141 -3.95 -4.18 14.37
C MET A 141 -4.51 -2.82 14.82
N SER A 142 -5.17 -2.11 13.90
CA SER A 142 -5.67 -0.74 14.10
C SER A 142 -7.10 -0.72 14.65
N SER A 143 -7.87 -1.78 14.41
CA SER A 143 -9.24 -1.94 14.92
C SER A 143 -9.31 -2.38 16.39
N GLY A 144 -8.16 -2.57 17.05
CA GLY A 144 -8.10 -2.97 18.46
C GLY A 144 -8.53 -4.42 18.70
N GLY A 145 -8.21 -5.33 17.79
CA GLY A 145 -8.53 -6.76 17.91
C GLY A 145 -7.86 -7.44 19.10
N THR A 146 -8.58 -7.49 20.23
CA THR A 146 -8.40 -8.25 21.49
C THR A 146 -7.08 -8.14 22.25
#